data_AF-A0AAU7VTG2-F1
#
_entry.id   AF-A0AAU7VTG2-F1
#
_cell.length_a   1.000
_cell.length_b   1.000
_cell.length_c   1.000
_cell.angle_alpha   90.00
_cell.angle_beta   90.00
_cell.angle_gamma   90.00
#
_symmetry.space_group_name_H-M   'P 1'
#
loop_
_entity.id
_entity.type
_entity.pdbx_description
1 polymer ?
#
loop_
_entity_poly.entity_id
_entity_poly.type
_entity_poly.pdbx_seq_one_letter_code
_entity_poly.pdbx_strand_id
1 'polypeptide(L)'
;MQVTSVSDARAGLSRIIGSFRDGSDEPVIIGSHRRPQAVLLPYDRFLALTEAGPAKIGLDRLRAQRALIERLAALSHLGDVQVYGSIARGDQTELSDVDLLVTPQTDATLFDVAQFEIDMEALLGVPVSVVSAAALNPEHDATILREAVRL
;
A
#
# COMPACT_ATOMS: atom_id res chain seq x y z
N MET A 1 -3.96 16.94 6.28
CA MET A 1 -3.01 16.81 5.15
C MET A 1 -3.58 17.60 3.99
N GLN A 2 -2.84 18.59 3.48
CA GLN A 2 -3.31 19.45 2.38
C GLN A 2 -2.95 18.82 1.03
N VAL A 3 -3.87 18.83 0.07
CA VAL A 3 -3.63 18.32 -1.29
C VAL A 3 -3.79 19.46 -2.29
N THR A 4 -2.85 19.59 -3.22
CA THR A 4 -2.84 20.64 -4.23
C THR A 4 -2.46 20.08 -5.61
N SER A 5 -2.96 20.69 -6.68
CA SER A 5 -2.59 20.28 -8.03
C SER A 5 -1.13 20.62 -8.35
N VAL A 6 -0.55 19.98 -9.37
CA VAL A 6 0.81 20.30 -9.84
C VAL A 6 0.93 21.76 -10.26
N SER A 7 -0.08 22.27 -10.98
CA SER A 7 -0.13 23.65 -11.45
C SER A 7 -0.16 24.65 -10.28
N ASP A 8 -0.95 24.35 -9.25
CA ASP A 8 -1.09 25.20 -8.06
C ASP A 8 0.16 25.14 -7.18
N ALA A 9 0.76 23.96 -7.02
CA ALA A 9 2.04 23.81 -6.33
C ALA A 9 3.13 24.66 -7.00
N ARG A 10 3.22 24.62 -8.34
CA ARG A 10 4.18 25.40 -9.10
C ARG A 10 4.00 26.91 -8.90
N ALA A 11 2.75 27.38 -8.88
CA ALA A 11 2.45 28.79 -8.65
C ALA A 11 2.59 29.22 -7.18
N GLY A 12 2.43 28.28 -6.24
CA GLY A 12 2.34 28.54 -4.80
C GLY A 12 3.56 28.17 -3.97
N LEU A 13 4.64 27.67 -4.58
CA LEU A 13 5.77 27.06 -3.87
C LEU A 13 6.35 27.96 -2.77
N SER A 14 6.59 29.24 -3.06
CA SER A 14 7.16 30.18 -2.07
C SER A 14 6.27 30.35 -0.84
N ARG A 15 4.94 30.31 -1.02
CA ARG A 15 3.97 30.41 0.08
C ARG A 15 3.96 29.14 0.92
N ILE A 16 4.03 27.98 0.26
CA ILE A 16 4.09 26.65 0.91
C ILE A 16 5.38 26.54 1.75
N ILE A 17 6.52 26.96 1.19
CA ILE A 17 7.79 26.99 1.95
C ILE A 17 7.72 28.03 3.08
N GLY A 18 7.09 29.18 2.84
CA GLY A 18 6.86 30.22 3.85
C GLY A 18 6.08 29.68 5.05
N SER A 19 4.99 28.94 4.84
CA SER A 19 4.19 28.40 5.94
C SER A 19 4.96 27.45 6.84
N PHE A 20 5.94 26.70 6.32
CA PHE A 20 6.80 25.86 7.15
C PHE A 20 7.71 26.67 8.06
N ARG A 21 8.21 27.82 7.57
CA ARG A 21 8.98 28.77 8.40
C ARG A 21 8.11 29.42 9.48
N ASP A 22 6.83 29.62 9.17
CA ASP A 22 5.84 30.15 10.11
C ASP A 22 5.32 29.09 11.10
N GLY A 23 5.90 27.88 11.09
CA GLY A 23 5.62 26.82 12.06
C GLY A 23 4.55 25.82 11.64
N SER A 24 4.07 25.85 10.39
CA SER A 24 3.20 24.78 9.89
C SER A 24 3.99 23.47 9.77
N ASP A 25 3.53 22.46 10.49
CA ASP A 25 4.08 21.10 10.37
C ASP A 25 3.34 20.27 9.29
N GLU A 26 2.20 20.75 8.77
CA GLU A 26 1.35 19.96 7.88
C GLU A 26 1.99 19.68 6.50
N PRO A 27 2.13 18.40 6.08
CA PRO A 27 2.62 18.06 4.75
C PRO A 27 1.66 18.48 3.64
N VAL A 28 2.20 18.93 2.52
CA VAL A 28 1.46 19.27 1.31
C VAL A 28 1.69 18.21 0.25
N ILE A 29 0.65 17.46 -0.13
CA ILE A 29 0.69 16.54 -1.27
C ILE A 29 0.48 17.33 -2.55
N ILE A 30 1.32 17.06 -3.54
CA ILE A 30 1.19 17.57 -4.91
C ILE A 30 0.66 16.43 -5.79
N GLY A 31 -0.47 16.66 -6.45
CA GLY A 31 -1.15 15.67 -7.29
C GLY A 31 -2.63 15.55 -6.96
N SER A 32 -3.25 14.42 -7.30
CA SER A 32 -4.62 14.12 -6.89
C SER A 32 -4.63 13.16 -5.70
N HIS A 33 -5.70 13.15 -4.91
CA HIS A 33 -5.85 12.24 -3.76
C HIS A 33 -5.62 10.75 -4.10
N ARG A 34 -5.90 10.34 -5.34
CA ARG A 34 -5.74 8.94 -5.80
C ARG A 34 -4.45 8.68 -6.59
N ARG A 35 -3.72 9.74 -6.95
CA ARG A 35 -2.42 9.69 -7.64
C ARG A 35 -1.54 10.83 -7.13
N PRO A 36 -1.05 10.74 -5.88
CA PRO A 36 -0.05 11.65 -5.37
C PRO A 36 1.22 11.52 -6.22
N GLN A 37 1.86 12.64 -6.55
CA GLN A 37 3.07 12.67 -7.38
C GLN A 37 4.30 13.13 -6.60
N ALA A 38 4.10 14.02 -5.61
CA ALA A 38 5.15 14.45 -4.70
C ALA A 38 4.54 14.88 -3.36
N VAL A 39 5.40 15.01 -2.35
CA VAL A 39 5.06 15.61 -1.06
C VAL A 39 6.11 16.67 -0.71
N LEU A 40 5.66 17.80 -0.18
CA LEU A 40 6.50 18.80 0.47
C LEU A 40 6.25 18.71 1.98
N LEU A 41 7.34 18.63 2.73
CA LEU A 41 7.31 18.52 4.19
C LEU A 41 8.43 19.36 4.81
N PRO A 42 8.24 19.82 6.06
CA PRO A 42 9.32 20.38 6.87
C PRO A 42 10.50 19.40 6.97
N TYR A 43 11.72 19.95 7.00
CA TYR A 43 12.95 19.15 6.93
C TYR A 43 13.19 18.30 8.19
N ASP A 44 12.88 18.84 9.37
CA ASP A 44 12.89 18.13 10.64
C ASP A 44 11.91 16.95 10.64
N ARG A 45 10.71 17.13 10.08
CA ARG A 45 9.73 16.05 9.87
C ARG A 45 10.26 15.00 8.91
N PHE A 46 10.93 15.41 7.84
CA PHE A 46 11.60 14.49 6.92
C PHE A 46 12.65 13.65 7.65
N LEU A 47 13.53 14.30 8.42
CA LEU A 47 14.54 13.61 9.21
C LEU A 47 13.92 12.59 10.16
N ALA A 48 12.89 12.97 10.93
CA ALA A 48 12.20 12.06 11.83
C ALA A 48 11.59 10.83 11.12
N LEU A 49 11.04 11.01 9.91
CA LEU A 49 10.51 9.91 9.11
C LEU A 49 11.62 9.02 8.53
N THR A 50 12.76 9.60 8.14
CA THR A 50 13.90 8.84 7.59
C THR A 50 14.74 8.15 8.65
N GLU A 51 14.82 8.71 9.87
CA GLU A 51 15.52 8.10 11.00
C GLU A 51 14.75 6.90 11.56
N ALA A 52 13.41 6.95 11.51
CA ALA A 52 12.57 5.81 11.84
C ALA A 52 12.63 4.71 10.76
N GLY A 53 12.91 5.08 9.51
CA GLY A 53 12.89 4.20 8.33
C GLY A 53 11.49 3.61 8.08
N PRO A 54 10.90 3.74 6.89
CA PRO A 54 9.70 2.94 6.59
C PRO A 54 10.08 1.46 6.74
N ALA A 55 9.38 0.74 7.62
CA ALA A 55 9.67 -0.65 7.90
C ALA A 55 9.45 -1.46 6.62
N LYS A 56 10.54 -1.83 5.94
CA LYS A 56 10.50 -2.64 4.71
C LYS A 56 9.72 -3.92 4.98
N ILE A 57 8.53 -4.05 4.40
CA ILE A 57 7.75 -5.29 4.48
C ILE A 57 8.36 -6.30 3.51
N GLY A 58 8.99 -7.32 4.08
CA GLY A 58 9.53 -8.45 3.34
C GLY A 58 8.65 -9.68 3.44
N LEU A 59 8.87 -10.63 2.54
CA LEU A 59 8.19 -11.93 2.55
C LEU A 59 8.36 -12.67 3.89
N ASP A 60 9.52 -12.55 4.55
CA ASP A 60 9.77 -13.16 5.86
C ASP A 60 8.84 -12.62 6.95
N ARG A 61 8.55 -11.30 6.93
CA ARG A 61 7.59 -10.70 7.87
C ARG A 61 6.18 -11.18 7.61
N LEU A 62 5.76 -11.25 6.34
CA LEU A 62 4.44 -11.78 5.96
C LEU A 62 4.30 -13.25 6.38
N ARG A 63 5.33 -14.07 6.16
CA ARG A 63 5.39 -15.47 6.62
C ARG A 63 5.33 -15.60 8.14
N ALA A 64 6.00 -14.72 8.87
CA ALA A 64 5.92 -14.70 10.34
C ALA A 64 4.50 -14.37 10.85
N GLN A 65 3.72 -13.61 10.08
CA GLN A 65 2.33 -13.26 10.40
C GLN A 65 1.28 -14.13 9.68
N ARG A 66 1.71 -15.16 8.93
CA ARG A 66 0.88 -16.03 8.08
C ARG A 66 -0.39 -16.51 8.77
N ALA A 67 -0.27 -17.05 9.98
CA ALA A 67 -1.41 -17.60 10.71
C ALA A 67 -2.49 -16.54 11.01
N LEU A 68 -2.10 -15.29 11.27
CA LEU A 68 -3.04 -14.20 11.50
C LEU A 68 -3.66 -13.71 10.18
N ILE A 69 -2.86 -13.62 9.13
CA ILE A 69 -3.31 -13.24 7.78
C ILE A 69 -4.35 -14.26 7.27
N GLU A 70 -4.05 -15.56 7.36
CA GLU A 70 -4.98 -16.63 6.97
C GLU A 70 -6.27 -16.60 7.80
N ARG A 71 -6.19 -16.26 9.09
CA ARG A 71 -7.37 -16.14 9.95
C ARG A 71 -8.24 -14.95 9.55
N LEU A 72 -7.64 -13.81 9.23
CA LEU A 72 -8.37 -12.63 8.75
C LEU A 72 -9.00 -12.92 7.38
N ALA A 73 -8.29 -13.60 6.48
CA ALA A 73 -8.83 -14.03 5.19
C ALA A 73 -10.05 -14.93 5.38
N ALA A 74 -9.95 -15.92 6.27
CA ALA A 74 -11.06 -16.84 6.54
C ALA A 74 -12.29 -16.14 7.14
N LEU A 75 -12.10 -15.12 7.99
CA LEU A 75 -13.20 -14.32 8.54
C LEU A 75 -13.92 -13.50 7.46
N SER A 76 -13.22 -13.18 6.37
CA SER A 76 -13.75 -12.53 5.18
C SER A 76 -14.13 -13.53 4.07
N HIS A 77 -14.34 -14.83 4.37
CA HIS A 77 -14.71 -15.82 3.34
C HIS A 77 -13.68 -15.95 2.19
N LEU A 78 -12.40 -15.66 2.46
CA LEU A 78 -11.28 -15.78 1.53
C LEU A 78 -10.34 -16.91 1.95
N GLY A 79 -9.56 -17.43 1.00
CA GLY A 79 -8.54 -18.44 1.22
C GLY A 79 -7.39 -18.35 0.22
N ASP A 80 -6.44 -19.28 0.31
CA ASP A 80 -5.24 -19.36 -0.54
C ASP A 80 -4.57 -17.98 -0.76
N VAL A 81 -4.16 -17.34 0.33
CA VAL A 81 -3.52 -16.02 0.30
C VAL A 81 -2.10 -16.16 -0.26
N GLN A 82 -1.81 -15.43 -1.33
CA GLN A 82 -0.51 -15.43 -1.99
C GLN A 82 -0.01 -14.00 -2.14
N VAL A 83 1.30 -13.81 -2.09
CA VAL A 83 1.96 -12.53 -2.39
C VAL A 83 2.42 -12.58 -3.83
N TYR A 84 2.17 -11.53 -4.60
CA TYR A 84 2.76 -11.38 -5.93
C TYR A 84 3.50 -10.04 -6.04
N GLY A 85 4.00 -9.72 -7.24
CA GLY A 85 4.60 -8.42 -7.50
C GLY A 85 5.98 -8.24 -6.86
N SER A 86 6.29 -7.01 -6.45
CA SER A 86 7.64 -6.61 -6.05
C SER A 86 8.19 -7.39 -4.85
N ILE A 87 7.33 -7.74 -3.88
CA ILE A 87 7.72 -8.50 -2.69
C ILE A 87 8.04 -9.96 -3.05
N ALA A 88 7.27 -10.57 -3.95
CA ALA A 88 7.52 -11.93 -4.42
C ALA A 88 8.84 -12.04 -5.20
N ARG A 89 9.22 -10.99 -5.96
CA ARG A 89 10.49 -10.93 -6.72
C ARG A 89 11.70 -10.49 -5.90
N GLY A 90 11.49 -9.89 -4.72
CA GLY A 90 12.57 -9.30 -3.92
C GLY A 90 13.04 -7.92 -4.38
N ASP A 91 12.28 -7.29 -5.28
CA ASP A 91 12.56 -5.96 -5.86
C ASP A 91 11.84 -4.83 -5.10
N GLN A 92 11.26 -5.13 -3.92
CA GLN A 92 10.48 -4.16 -3.17
C GLN A 92 11.34 -3.05 -2.58
N THR A 93 10.81 -1.84 -2.66
CA THR A 93 11.39 -0.64 -2.08
C THR A 93 10.67 -0.29 -0.77
N GLU A 94 11.19 0.72 -0.10
CA GLU A 94 10.59 1.31 1.11
C GLU A 94 9.21 1.94 0.90
N LEU A 95 8.83 2.22 -0.36
CA LEU A 95 7.54 2.81 -0.74
C LEU A 95 6.61 1.81 -1.43
N SER A 96 7.02 0.54 -1.52
CA SER A 96 6.24 -0.49 -2.19
C SER A 96 5.01 -0.87 -1.38
N ASP A 97 3.90 -1.03 -2.07
CA ASP A 97 2.68 -1.67 -1.59
C ASP A 97 2.85 -3.19 -1.45
N VAL A 98 1.93 -3.81 -0.71
CA VAL A 98 1.83 -5.27 -0.61
C VAL A 98 0.72 -5.74 -1.53
N ASP A 99 1.11 -6.48 -2.57
CA ASP A 99 0.20 -7.10 -3.54
C ASP A 99 -0.20 -8.51 -3.08
N LEU A 100 -1.49 -8.72 -2.81
CA LEU A 100 -2.05 -10.00 -2.38
C LEU A 100 -3.05 -10.56 -3.37
N LEU A 101 -2.87 -11.83 -3.72
CA LEU A 101 -3.83 -12.62 -4.47
C LEU A 101 -4.59 -13.53 -3.50
N VAL A 102 -5.92 -13.53 -3.56
CA VAL A 102 -6.78 -14.35 -2.72
C VAL A 102 -7.78 -15.15 -3.54
N THR A 103 -8.15 -16.31 -3.05
CA THR A 103 -9.21 -17.14 -3.63
C THR A 103 -10.50 -16.92 -2.83
N PRO A 104 -11.54 -16.30 -3.42
CA PRO A 104 -12.83 -16.14 -2.76
C PRO A 104 -13.54 -17.49 -2.62
N GLN A 105 -14.23 -17.69 -1.49
CA GLN A 105 -15.21 -18.78 -1.32
C GLN A 105 -16.49 -18.47 -2.12
N THR A 106 -17.37 -19.47 -2.25
CA THR A 106 -18.58 -19.37 -3.10
C THR A 106 -19.55 -18.27 -2.66
N ASP A 107 -19.57 -17.95 -1.38
CA ASP A 107 -20.40 -16.92 -0.75
C ASP A 107 -19.69 -15.58 -0.54
N ALA A 108 -18.42 -15.47 -0.92
CA ALA A 108 -17.64 -14.24 -0.77
C ALA A 108 -18.13 -13.15 -1.72
N THR A 109 -18.17 -11.92 -1.21
CA THR A 109 -18.58 -10.72 -1.94
C THR A 109 -17.39 -9.79 -2.18
N LEU A 110 -17.57 -8.78 -3.03
CA LEU A 110 -16.56 -7.72 -3.20
C LEU A 110 -16.33 -6.92 -1.89
N PHE A 111 -17.32 -6.86 -1.00
CA PHE A 111 -17.17 -6.20 0.29
C PHE A 111 -16.26 -6.99 1.23
N ASP A 112 -16.27 -8.32 1.13
CA ASP A 112 -15.35 -9.16 1.91
C ASP A 112 -13.90 -8.95 1.48
N VAL A 113 -13.65 -8.84 0.17
CA VAL A 113 -12.32 -8.50 -0.38
C VAL A 113 -11.87 -7.13 0.10
N ALA A 114 -12.74 -6.12 0.01
CA ALA A 114 -12.44 -4.77 0.48
C ALA A 114 -12.20 -4.71 1.99
N GLN A 115 -12.96 -5.46 2.79
CA GLN A 115 -12.75 -5.53 4.24
C GLN A 115 -11.39 -6.18 4.56
N PHE A 116 -11.04 -7.25 3.86
CA PHE A 116 -9.73 -7.90 4.04
C PHE A 116 -8.57 -6.97 3.66
N GLU A 117 -8.70 -6.18 2.59
CA GLU A 117 -7.71 -5.15 2.22
C GLU A 117 -7.49 -4.14 3.36
N ILE A 118 -8.57 -3.60 3.93
CA ILE A 118 -8.52 -2.66 5.07
C ILE A 118 -7.84 -3.31 6.29
N ASP A 119 -8.19 -4.56 6.60
CA ASP A 119 -7.60 -5.29 7.73
C ASP A 119 -6.09 -5.54 7.52
N MET A 120 -5.66 -5.79 6.28
CA MET A 120 -4.25 -5.96 5.93
C MET A 120 -3.48 -4.64 6.00
N GLU A 121 -4.05 -3.53 5.53
CA GLU A 121 -3.44 -2.20 5.70
C GLU A 121 -3.24 -1.86 7.17
N ALA A 122 -4.26 -2.12 7.99
CA ALA A 122 -4.20 -1.91 9.44
C ALA A 122 -3.15 -2.81 10.13
N LEU A 123 -3.04 -4.08 9.70
CA LEU A 123 -2.09 -5.04 10.26
C LEU A 123 -0.64 -4.73 9.87
N LEU A 124 -0.40 -4.34 8.62
CA LEU A 124 0.94 -4.20 8.06
C LEU A 124 1.49 -2.77 8.19
N GLY A 125 0.60 -1.78 8.29
CA GLY A 125 0.95 -0.37 8.39
C GLY A 125 1.46 0.24 7.08
N VAL A 126 1.20 -0.43 5.96
CA VAL A 126 1.55 0.00 4.60
C VAL A 126 0.36 -0.21 3.68
N PRO A 127 0.31 0.45 2.50
CA PRO A 127 -0.74 0.21 1.52
C PRO A 127 -0.77 -1.26 1.07
N VAL A 128 -1.96 -1.81 0.92
CA VAL A 128 -2.18 -3.20 0.48
C VAL A 128 -3.18 -3.19 -0.68
N SER A 129 -2.89 -3.96 -1.72
CA SER A 129 -3.76 -4.18 -2.86
C SER A 129 -4.18 -5.65 -2.87
N VAL A 130 -5.48 -5.92 -2.77
CA VAL A 130 -6.01 -7.30 -2.79
C VAL A 130 -6.74 -7.57 -4.09
N VAL A 131 -6.29 -8.60 -4.81
CA VAL A 131 -6.91 -9.08 -6.04
C VAL A 131 -7.50 -10.46 -5.83
N SER A 132 -8.72 -10.65 -6.33
CA SER A 132 -9.35 -11.97 -6.40
C SER A 132 -8.82 -12.76 -7.58
N ALA A 133 -8.37 -14.00 -7.33
CA ALA A 133 -7.95 -14.92 -8.38
C ALA A 133 -9.08 -15.22 -9.38
N ALA A 134 -10.34 -15.13 -8.96
CA ALA A 134 -11.49 -15.29 -9.85
C ALA A 134 -11.67 -14.12 -10.84
N ALA A 135 -11.04 -12.98 -10.59
CA ALA A 135 -11.09 -11.80 -11.45
C ALA A 135 -9.97 -11.77 -12.50
N LEU A 136 -8.98 -12.66 -12.40
CA LEU A 136 -7.84 -12.71 -13.31
C LEU A 136 -8.16 -13.48 -14.59
N ASN A 137 -7.68 -12.98 -15.73
CA ASN A 137 -7.69 -13.71 -16.98
C ASN A 137 -6.39 -14.53 -17.09
N PRO A 138 -6.44 -15.87 -17.18
CA PRO A 138 -5.24 -16.71 -17.17
C PRO A 138 -4.24 -16.43 -18.30
N GLU A 139 -4.70 -15.92 -19.45
CA GLU A 139 -3.83 -15.61 -20.59
C GLU A 139 -3.15 -14.25 -20.44
N HIS A 140 -3.89 -13.23 -20.00
CA HIS A 140 -3.37 -11.88 -19.83
C HIS A 140 -2.57 -11.72 -18.53
N ASP A 141 -3.01 -12.38 -17.45
CA ASP A 141 -2.46 -12.24 -16.10
C ASP A 141 -1.54 -13.41 -15.71
N ALA A 142 -1.07 -14.17 -16.71
CA ALA A 142 -0.21 -15.34 -16.52
C ALA A 142 1.04 -15.04 -15.68
N THR A 143 1.58 -13.82 -15.77
CA THR A 143 2.75 -13.41 -14.99
C THR A 143 2.43 -13.28 -13.50
N ILE A 144 1.27 -12.69 -13.15
CA ILE A 144 0.81 -12.57 -11.76
C ILE A 144 0.65 -13.97 -11.16
N LEU A 145 -0.04 -14.86 -11.88
CA LEU A 145 -0.28 -16.24 -11.43
C LEU A 145 1.01 -17.05 -11.26
N ARG A 146 2.04 -16.80 -12.09
CA ARG A 146 3.31 -17.52 -12.06
C ARG A 146 4.23 -17.01 -10.95
N GLU A 147 4.18 -15.72 -10.64
CA GLU A 147 5.01 -15.08 -9.63
C GLU A 147 4.38 -15.14 -8.23
N ALA A 148 3.09 -15.49 -8.12
CA ALA A 148 2.41 -15.61 -6.85
C ALA A 148 3.06 -16.68 -5.96
N VAL A 149 3.44 -16.27 -4.74
CA VAL A 149 4.03 -17.12 -3.71
C VAL A 149 3.04 -17.24 -2.57
N ARG A 150 2.63 -18.47 -2.27
CA ARG A 150 1.77 -18.76 -1.11
C ARG A 150 2.42 -18.31 0.19
N LEU A 151 1.62 -17.66 1.03
CA LEU A 151 2.01 -17.36 2.40
C LEU A 151 1.99 -18.61 3.27
#